data_AF-A0A832EMM8-F1
#
_entry.id   AF-A0A832EMM8-F1
#
_cell.length_a   1.000
_cell.length_b   1.000
_cell.length_c   1.000
_cell.angle_alpha   90.00
_cell.angle_beta   90.00
_cell.angle_gamma   90.00
#
_symmetry.space_group_name_H-M   'P 1'
#
loop_
_entity.id
_entity.type
_entity.pdbx_description
1 polymer ?
#
loop_
_entity_poly.entity_id
_entity_poly.type
_entity_poly.pdbx_seq_one_letter_code
_entity_poly.pdbx_strand_id
1 'polypeptide(L)'
;MHPNREDIENYLSGVLGDSRSREIERHLAICEFCREFAQNFREFLEDLESAAMESLPEELNRLADTLFVRGLSSKIIDLKQLQSEAAKEIFLAADSEAGESQALVALGTFYSEVPEMVLKVMRDNNAGYDFIQLISEKEWMTSNVLVRAPEINRETITGEDGRAVFTERLPAKIDHLKWQLKFPDAIFDLASLKYDPEKVEYEKEVTLETDRKDKIRVKFQGKTEGKQIEIAVLSLEGKPEFNTVKIAVSCEGKNQFKNVRNAETVSFEVKEPLEEIRIRLYQ
;
A
#
# COMPACT_ATOMS: atom_id res chain seq x y z
N MET A 1 -1.60 31.69 50.47
CA MET A 1 -0.56 30.90 49.78
C MET A 1 -1.15 30.50 48.43
N HIS A 2 -0.47 30.81 47.33
CA HIS A 2 -0.97 30.50 45.98
C HIS A 2 -0.56 29.06 45.60
N PRO A 3 -1.41 28.30 44.89
CA PRO A 3 -1.04 27.03 44.29
C PRO A 3 0.15 27.21 43.35
N ASN A 4 0.93 26.15 43.16
CA ASN A 4 2.00 26.17 42.16
C ASN A 4 1.38 26.33 40.76
N ARG A 5 2.09 27.01 39.87
CA ARG A 5 1.67 27.21 38.48
C ARG A 5 1.37 25.89 37.78
N GLU A 6 2.25 24.90 37.98
CA GLU A 6 2.13 23.55 37.42
C GLU A 6 0.85 22.83 37.88
N ASP A 7 0.38 23.10 39.11
CA ASP A 7 -0.88 22.54 39.60
C ASP A 7 -2.08 23.18 38.90
N ILE A 8 -2.05 24.48 38.60
CA ILE A 8 -3.12 25.16 37.84
C ILE A 8 -3.15 24.65 36.39
N GLU A 9 -1.98 24.48 35.76
CA GLU A 9 -1.86 23.92 34.41
C GLU A 9 -2.40 22.49 34.35
N ASN A 10 -2.00 21.62 35.28
CA ASN A 10 -2.49 20.24 35.38
C ASN A 10 -3.99 20.14 35.71
N TYR A 11 -4.55 21.13 36.41
CA TYR A 11 -5.98 21.22 36.69
C TYR A 11 -6.75 21.55 35.40
N LEU A 12 -6.25 22.51 34.62
CA LEU A 12 -6.88 22.91 33.35
C LEU A 12 -6.77 21.84 32.27
N SER A 13 -5.72 21.01 32.29
CA SER A 13 -5.57 19.86 31.37
C SER A 13 -6.28 18.59 31.83
N GLY A 14 -6.94 18.59 33.00
CA GLY A 14 -7.69 17.44 33.51
C GLY A 14 -6.84 16.26 34.01
N VAL A 15 -5.52 16.44 34.17
CA VAL A 15 -4.57 15.40 34.60
C VAL A 15 -4.54 15.24 36.12
N LEU A 16 -5.07 16.23 36.85
CA LEU A 16 -5.03 16.29 38.30
C LEU A 16 -6.12 15.43 38.96
N GLY A 17 -5.74 14.66 39.99
CA GLY A 17 -6.68 13.80 40.72
C GLY A 17 -7.71 14.59 41.54
N ASP A 18 -8.92 14.02 41.68
CA ASP A 18 -10.13 14.64 42.27
C ASP A 18 -9.92 15.47 43.54
N SER A 19 -9.08 14.99 44.46
CA SER A 19 -8.85 15.65 45.75
C SER A 19 -8.18 17.02 45.58
N ARG A 20 -7.13 17.07 44.75
CA ARG A 20 -6.37 18.31 44.47
C ARG A 20 -7.10 19.22 43.50
N SER A 21 -7.85 18.66 42.54
CA SER A 21 -8.70 19.44 41.63
C SER A 21 -9.73 20.28 42.40
N ARG A 22 -10.40 19.70 43.41
CA ARG A 22 -11.33 20.44 44.27
C ARG A 22 -10.68 21.50 45.17
N GLU A 23 -9.40 21.33 45.48
CA GLU A 23 -8.65 22.31 46.26
C GLU A 23 -8.30 23.54 45.41
N ILE A 24 -7.82 23.30 44.18
CA ILE A 24 -7.51 24.35 43.21
C ILE A 24 -8.79 25.08 42.79
N GLU A 25 -9.89 24.37 42.53
CA GLU A 25 -11.18 24.96 42.21
C GLU A 25 -11.67 25.92 43.32
N ARG A 26 -11.59 25.48 44.59
CA ARG A 26 -11.89 26.33 45.74
C ARG A 26 -10.95 27.54 45.83
N HIS A 27 -9.68 27.38 45.49
CA HIS A 27 -8.73 28.49 45.48
C HIS A 27 -9.05 29.51 44.38
N LEU A 28 -9.33 29.07 43.15
CA LEU A 28 -9.67 29.93 42.01
C LEU A 28 -10.95 30.75 42.25
N ALA A 29 -11.90 30.20 43.03
CA ALA A 29 -13.11 30.91 43.44
C ALA A 29 -12.83 32.13 44.36
N ILE A 30 -11.71 32.12 45.09
CA ILE A 30 -11.39 33.16 46.09
C ILE A 30 -10.28 34.10 45.58
N CYS A 31 -9.29 33.56 44.86
CA CYS A 31 -8.10 34.29 44.45
C CYS A 31 -8.25 34.83 43.03
N GLU A 32 -8.37 36.16 42.90
CA GLU A 32 -8.49 36.87 41.62
C GLU A 32 -7.26 36.67 40.73
N PHE A 33 -6.05 36.75 41.29
CA PHE A 33 -4.80 36.57 40.55
C PHE A 33 -4.66 35.18 39.91
N CYS A 34 -4.96 34.12 40.67
CA CYS A 34 -4.90 32.76 40.13
C CYS A 34 -6.01 32.50 39.10
N ARG A 35 -7.15 33.19 39.22
CA ARG A 35 -8.25 33.11 38.26
C ARG A 35 -7.88 33.77 36.93
N GLU A 36 -7.28 34.95 36.97
CA GLU A 36 -6.78 35.64 35.78
C GLU A 36 -5.71 34.82 35.08
N PHE A 37 -4.76 34.25 35.83
CA PHE A 37 -3.77 33.32 35.28
C PHE A 37 -4.41 32.10 34.61
N ALA A 38 -5.39 31.47 35.26
CA ALA A 38 -6.10 30.32 34.71
C ALA A 38 -6.91 30.69 33.45
N GLN A 39 -7.49 31.89 33.40
CA GLN A 39 -8.21 32.39 32.23
C GLN A 39 -7.26 32.63 31.05
N ASN A 40 -6.14 33.32 31.25
CA ASN A 40 -5.13 33.53 30.21
C ASN A 40 -4.59 32.22 29.66
N PHE A 41 -4.44 31.20 30.52
CA PHE A 41 -3.99 29.89 30.09
C PHE A 41 -5.06 29.14 29.28
N ARG A 42 -6.36 29.29 29.60
CA ARG A 42 -7.44 28.75 28.77
C ARG A 42 -7.49 29.41 27.40
N GLU A 43 -7.40 30.73 27.34
CA GLU A 43 -7.36 31.47 26.07
C GLU A 43 -6.18 31.01 25.21
N PHE A 44 -5.00 30.79 25.82
CA PHE A 44 -3.85 30.21 25.13
C PHE A 44 -4.08 28.78 24.62
N LEU A 45 -4.78 27.93 25.39
CA LEU A 45 -5.13 26.57 24.95
C LEU A 45 -6.16 26.59 23.81
N GLU A 46 -7.15 27.48 23.87
CA GLU A 46 -8.14 27.67 22.80
C GLU A 46 -7.47 28.16 21.51
N ASP A 47 -6.51 29.09 21.60
CA ASP A 47 -5.71 29.54 20.47
C ASP A 47 -4.89 28.40 19.86
N LEU A 48 -4.25 27.56 20.69
CA LEU A 48 -3.52 26.36 20.26
C LEU A 48 -4.41 25.33 19.58
N GLU A 49 -5.59 25.06 20.14
CA GLU A 49 -6.57 24.14 19.54
C GLU A 49 -7.08 24.68 18.20
N SER A 50 -7.34 25.99 18.11
CA SER A 50 -7.76 26.63 16.86
C SER A 50 -6.68 26.54 15.78
N ALA A 51 -5.41 26.75 16.14
CA ALA A 51 -4.28 26.63 15.23
C ALA A 51 -4.00 25.16 14.84
N ALA A 52 -4.26 24.20 15.74
CA ALA A 52 -4.16 22.78 15.43
C ALA A 52 -5.31 22.28 14.52
N MET A 53 -6.47 22.96 14.55
CA MET A 53 -7.61 22.68 13.67
C MET A 53 -7.47 23.29 12.27
N GLU A 54 -6.54 24.23 12.05
CA GLU A 54 -6.21 24.66 10.69
C GLU A 54 -5.57 23.50 9.93
N SER A 55 -6.36 22.86 9.07
CA SER A 55 -5.89 21.81 8.19
C SER A 55 -4.79 22.35 7.30
N LEU A 56 -3.71 21.57 7.16
CA LEU A 56 -2.63 21.90 6.24
C LEU A 56 -3.23 22.17 4.84
N PRO A 57 -2.80 23.25 4.15
CA PRO A 57 -3.17 23.51 2.77
C PRO A 57 -3.05 22.25 1.91
N GLU A 58 -4.03 21.99 1.04
CA GLU A 58 -4.05 20.78 0.19
C GLU A 58 -2.75 20.60 -0.60
N GLU A 59 -2.13 21.70 -1.04
CA GLU A 59 -0.86 21.69 -1.77
C GLU A 59 0.28 21.09 -0.95
N LEU A 60 0.33 21.38 0.36
CA LEU A 60 1.32 20.81 1.28
C LEU A 60 1.05 19.33 1.54
N ASN A 61 -0.22 18.93 1.66
CA ASN A 61 -0.57 17.51 1.78
C ASN A 61 -0.17 16.72 0.52
N ARG A 62 -0.41 17.26 -0.68
CA ARG A 62 0.01 16.64 -1.95
C ARG A 62 1.53 16.54 -2.06
N LEU A 63 2.26 17.57 -1.60
CA LEU A 63 3.71 17.56 -1.57
C LEU A 63 4.24 16.49 -0.60
N ALA A 64 3.69 16.44 0.62
CA ALA A 64 4.05 15.46 1.64
C ALA A 64 3.81 14.03 1.13
N ASP A 65 2.65 13.78 0.50
CA ASP A 65 2.32 12.49 -0.11
C ASP A 65 3.28 12.13 -1.23
N THR A 66 3.61 13.09 -2.10
CA THR A 66 4.58 12.87 -3.19
C THR A 66 5.95 12.50 -2.64
N LEU A 67 6.42 13.19 -1.60
CA LEU A 67 7.69 12.88 -0.94
C LEU A 67 7.67 11.52 -0.25
N PHE A 68 6.55 11.18 0.39
CA PHE A 68 6.37 9.89 1.05
C PHE A 68 6.38 8.73 0.04
N VAL A 69 5.63 8.83 -1.06
CA VAL A 69 5.64 7.85 -2.16
C VAL A 69 7.05 7.65 -2.70
N ARG A 70 7.78 8.74 -2.95
CA ARG A 70 9.18 8.68 -3.42
C ARG A 70 10.11 8.00 -2.42
N GLY A 71 9.89 8.20 -1.13
CA GLY A 71 10.66 7.55 -0.08
C GLY A 71 10.39 6.04 0.03
N LEU A 72 9.28 5.55 -0.51
CA LEU A 72 8.85 4.16 -0.41
C LEU A 72 9.13 3.32 -1.67
N SER A 73 9.20 3.90 -2.87
CA SER A 73 9.33 3.13 -4.12
C SER A 73 10.58 2.23 -4.15
N SER A 74 11.69 2.73 -3.59
CA SER A 74 12.95 1.99 -3.51
C SER A 74 13.04 0.97 -2.36
N LYS A 75 12.01 0.89 -1.48
CA LYS A 75 12.08 0.09 -0.25
C LYS A 75 11.30 -1.22 -0.38
N ILE A 76 11.93 -2.28 0.12
CA ILE A 76 11.24 -3.53 0.45
C ILE A 76 10.70 -3.41 1.86
N ILE A 77 9.41 -3.62 2.03
CA ILE A 77 8.72 -3.54 3.32
C ILE A 77 8.44 -4.97 3.78
N ASP A 78 9.12 -5.39 4.84
CA ASP A 78 8.87 -6.68 5.48
C ASP A 78 7.62 -6.58 6.37
N LEU A 79 6.68 -7.51 6.18
CA LEU A 79 5.45 -7.57 6.94
C LEU A 79 5.62 -8.45 8.19
N LYS A 80 5.04 -7.99 9.29
CA LYS A 80 4.95 -8.75 10.53
C LYS A 80 3.65 -9.52 10.55
N GLN A 81 3.68 -10.78 10.98
CA GLN A 81 2.45 -11.52 11.20
C GLN A 81 1.66 -10.90 12.36
N LEU A 82 0.39 -10.59 12.10
CA LEU A 82 -0.54 -10.27 13.17
C LEU A 82 -0.92 -11.60 13.82
N GLN A 83 -0.41 -11.84 15.03
CA GLN A 83 -0.83 -12.99 15.80
C GLN A 83 -2.31 -12.80 16.13
N SER A 84 -3.18 -13.47 15.36
CA SER A 84 -4.51 -13.77 15.86
C SER A 84 -4.30 -14.74 17.01
N GLU A 85 -4.59 -14.33 18.24
CA GLU A 85 -5.13 -15.31 19.18
C GLU A 85 -6.26 -15.97 18.40
N ALA A 86 -6.13 -17.24 18.06
CA ALA A 86 -7.18 -17.96 17.39
C ALA A 86 -8.41 -17.72 18.25
N ALA A 87 -9.37 -16.93 17.75
CA ALA A 87 -10.63 -16.77 18.41
C ALA A 87 -11.13 -18.20 18.56
N LYS A 88 -11.08 -18.73 19.79
CA LYS A 88 -11.66 -20.04 20.07
C LYS A 88 -13.04 -19.94 19.49
N GLU A 89 -13.34 -20.76 18.49
CA GLU A 89 -14.68 -20.86 17.94
C GLU A 89 -15.57 -21.14 19.16
N ILE A 90 -16.30 -20.11 19.60
CA ILE A 90 -17.26 -20.24 20.68
C ILE A 90 -18.44 -20.93 20.00
N PHE A 91 -18.35 -22.26 19.91
CA PHE A 91 -19.48 -23.08 19.55
C PHE A 91 -20.53 -22.86 20.63
N LEU A 92 -21.60 -22.14 20.27
CA LEU A 92 -22.78 -22.07 21.12
C LEU A 92 -23.45 -23.44 21.03
N ALA A 93 -24.03 -23.92 22.13
CA ALA A 93 -24.57 -25.28 22.26
C ALA A 93 -25.76 -25.61 21.31
N ALA A 94 -26.09 -24.71 20.37
CA ALA A 94 -27.14 -24.85 19.38
C ALA A 94 -26.62 -24.98 17.93
N ASP A 95 -25.30 -24.88 17.70
CA ASP A 95 -24.73 -25.07 16.37
C ASP A 95 -24.59 -26.58 16.10
N SER A 96 -25.45 -27.09 15.23
CA SER A 96 -25.45 -28.49 14.81
C SER A 96 -24.11 -28.90 14.20
N GLU A 97 -23.59 -30.06 14.62
CA GLU A 97 -22.45 -30.73 14.01
C GLU A 97 -22.75 -31.11 12.55
N ALA A 98 -22.42 -30.24 11.61
CA ALA A 98 -22.14 -30.58 10.21
C ALA A 98 -21.36 -29.42 9.58
N GLY A 99 -20.07 -29.66 9.31
CA GLY A 99 -19.15 -28.67 8.79
C GLY A 99 -19.49 -28.27 7.36
N GLU A 100 -20.20 -27.16 7.21
CA GLU A 100 -20.05 -26.35 6.01
C GLU A 100 -18.61 -25.82 6.02
N SER A 101 -17.78 -26.40 5.16
CA SER A 101 -16.47 -25.84 4.83
C SER A 101 -16.67 -24.36 4.52
N GLN A 102 -16.19 -23.47 5.40
CA GLN A 102 -16.27 -22.03 5.19
C GLN A 102 -15.78 -21.70 3.77
N ALA A 103 -16.61 -21.02 2.99
CA ALA A 103 -16.32 -20.69 1.60
C ALA A 103 -15.01 -19.89 1.48
N LEU A 104 -14.76 -19.00 2.45
CA LEU A 104 -13.56 -18.18 2.55
C LEU A 104 -12.87 -18.41 3.89
N VAL A 105 -11.57 -18.73 3.84
CA VAL A 105 -10.75 -18.95 5.03
C VAL A 105 -9.57 -17.99 5.01
N ALA A 106 -9.37 -17.26 6.12
CA ALA A 106 -8.16 -16.46 6.30
C ALA A 106 -7.00 -17.38 6.67
N LEU A 107 -6.01 -17.48 5.79
CA LEU A 107 -4.79 -18.25 6.03
C LEU A 107 -3.81 -17.49 6.94
N GLY A 108 -3.85 -16.16 6.90
CA GLY A 108 -2.99 -15.31 7.71
C GLY A 108 -3.27 -13.83 7.49
N THR A 109 -2.95 -13.03 8.49
CA THR A 109 -2.98 -11.56 8.42
C THR A 109 -1.60 -11.03 8.79
N PHE A 110 -1.07 -10.15 7.97
CA PHE A 110 0.23 -9.53 8.14
C PHE A 110 0.06 -8.01 8.09
N TYR A 111 0.94 -7.26 8.74
CA TYR A 111 0.85 -5.81 8.79
C TYR A 111 2.23 -5.15 8.73
N SER A 112 2.21 -3.89 8.32
CA SER A 112 3.32 -2.95 8.42
C SER A 112 2.83 -1.73 9.17
N GLU A 113 3.66 -1.20 10.06
CA GLU A 113 3.41 0.09 10.74
C GLU A 113 3.83 1.27 9.86
N VAL A 114 4.85 1.08 9.00
CA VAL A 114 5.40 2.14 8.14
C VAL A 114 5.73 1.60 6.74
N PRO A 115 4.89 1.86 5.73
CA PRO A 115 3.57 2.50 5.81
C PRO A 115 2.56 1.64 6.57
N GLU A 116 1.51 2.27 7.10
CA GLU A 116 0.40 1.56 7.75
C GLU A 116 -0.43 0.79 6.72
N MET A 117 -0.29 -0.53 6.77
CA MET A 117 -0.90 -1.44 5.80
C MET A 117 -1.17 -2.80 6.40
N VAL A 118 -2.20 -3.47 5.91
CA VAL A 118 -2.56 -4.85 6.26
C VAL A 118 -2.66 -5.69 5.00
N LEU A 119 -1.96 -6.83 5.00
CA LEU A 119 -2.07 -7.89 3.99
C LEU A 119 -2.87 -9.04 4.59
N LYS A 120 -4.01 -9.36 3.98
CA LYS A 120 -4.75 -10.59 4.26
C LYS A 120 -4.45 -11.62 3.19
N VAL A 121 -4.12 -12.84 3.61
CA VAL A 121 -3.97 -13.99 2.73
C VAL A 121 -5.19 -14.88 2.93
N MET A 122 -5.94 -15.10 1.87
CA MET A 122 -7.25 -15.73 1.90
C MET A 122 -7.29 -16.93 0.95
N ARG A 123 -8.13 -17.90 1.29
CA ARG A 123 -8.42 -19.08 0.47
C ARG A 123 -9.91 -19.13 0.17
N ASP A 124 -10.24 -19.20 -1.10
CA ASP A 124 -11.59 -19.50 -1.57
C ASP A 124 -11.70 -21.00 -1.84
N ASN A 125 -12.39 -21.72 -0.95
CA ASN A 125 -12.58 -23.17 -1.06
C ASN A 125 -13.57 -23.53 -2.17
N ASN A 126 -14.49 -22.63 -2.54
CA ASN A 126 -15.47 -22.87 -3.58
C ASN A 126 -14.84 -22.72 -4.97
N ALA A 127 -14.04 -21.66 -5.15
CA ALA A 127 -13.38 -21.37 -6.42
C ALA A 127 -12.01 -22.04 -6.56
N GLY A 128 -11.45 -22.57 -5.47
CA GLY A 128 -10.24 -23.40 -5.47
C GLY A 128 -8.95 -22.61 -5.66
N TYR A 129 -8.94 -21.31 -5.39
CA TYR A 129 -7.76 -20.45 -5.50
C TYR A 129 -7.45 -19.73 -4.20
N ASP A 130 -6.19 -19.30 -4.07
CA ASP A 130 -5.74 -18.43 -2.99
C ASP A 130 -5.54 -17.02 -3.53
N PHE A 131 -5.89 -16.02 -2.73
CA PHE A 131 -5.73 -14.62 -3.09
C PHE A 131 -5.22 -13.81 -1.90
N ILE A 132 -4.72 -12.63 -2.21
CA ILE A 132 -4.32 -11.64 -1.22
C ILE A 132 -5.17 -10.39 -1.36
N GLN A 133 -5.31 -9.67 -0.26
CA GLN A 133 -5.92 -8.36 -0.22
C GLN A 133 -5.05 -7.42 0.61
N LEU A 134 -4.59 -6.34 -0.01
CA LEU A 134 -3.96 -5.22 0.67
C LEU A 134 -5.01 -4.21 1.10
N ILE A 135 -4.86 -3.71 2.32
CA ILE A 135 -5.75 -2.74 2.95
C ILE A 135 -4.87 -1.62 3.51
N SER A 136 -5.19 -0.38 3.13
CA SER A 136 -4.56 0.85 3.64
C SER A 136 -5.55 2.00 3.48
N GLU A 137 -5.29 3.13 4.13
CA GLU A 137 -6.11 4.33 3.99
C GLU A 137 -6.01 4.96 2.60
N LYS A 138 -4.88 4.76 1.90
CA LYS A 138 -4.62 5.36 0.58
C LYS A 138 -4.65 4.32 -0.53
N GLU A 139 -5.43 4.58 -1.57
CA GLU A 139 -5.62 3.68 -2.72
C GLU A 139 -4.33 3.38 -3.51
N TRP A 140 -3.45 4.38 -3.65
CA TRP A 140 -2.16 4.17 -4.31
C TRP A 140 -1.24 3.22 -3.52
N MET A 141 -1.49 3.02 -2.21
CA MET A 141 -0.73 2.07 -1.40
C MET A 141 -1.22 0.64 -1.58
N THR A 142 -2.42 0.41 -2.11
CA THR A 142 -2.95 -0.95 -2.29
C THR A 142 -2.85 -1.40 -3.74
N SER A 143 -2.86 -0.47 -4.70
CA SER A 143 -2.81 -0.77 -6.13
C SER A 143 -1.39 -0.93 -6.68
N ASN A 144 -1.22 -1.85 -7.63
CA ASN A 144 0.03 -2.05 -8.36
C ASN A 144 1.24 -2.46 -7.48
N VAL A 145 0.99 -2.96 -6.27
CA VAL A 145 2.01 -3.34 -5.31
C VAL A 145 2.49 -4.75 -5.59
N LEU A 146 3.80 -4.93 -5.68
CA LEU A 146 4.43 -6.24 -5.77
C LEU A 146 4.45 -6.90 -4.39
N VAL A 147 3.75 -8.02 -4.27
CA VAL A 147 3.72 -8.83 -3.04
C VAL A 147 4.53 -10.10 -3.26
N ARG A 148 5.44 -10.39 -2.33
CA ARG A 148 6.41 -11.49 -2.45
C ARG A 148 6.40 -12.36 -1.20
N ALA A 149 6.49 -13.66 -1.42
CA ALA A 149 6.83 -14.65 -0.40
C ALA A 149 8.11 -15.38 -0.85
N PRO A 150 9.31 -14.85 -0.50
CA PRO A 150 10.59 -15.31 -1.03
C PRO A 150 10.86 -16.79 -0.75
N GLU A 151 10.45 -17.31 0.40
CA GLU A 151 10.71 -18.70 0.82
C GLU A 151 10.06 -19.74 -0.09
N ILE A 152 8.97 -19.36 -0.76
CA ILE A 152 8.24 -20.23 -1.70
C ILE A 152 8.35 -19.74 -3.15
N ASN A 153 9.22 -18.74 -3.40
CA ASN A 153 9.42 -18.10 -4.69
C ASN A 153 8.09 -17.69 -5.37
N ARG A 154 7.18 -17.11 -4.58
CA ARG A 154 5.88 -16.61 -5.08
C ARG A 154 5.87 -15.10 -5.11
N GLU A 155 5.38 -14.57 -6.21
CA GLU A 155 5.26 -13.15 -6.45
C GLU A 155 3.95 -12.88 -7.19
N THR A 156 3.28 -11.80 -6.83
CA THR A 156 2.06 -11.34 -7.51
C THR A 156 1.95 -9.82 -7.40
N ILE A 157 1.10 -9.21 -8.23
CA ILE A 157 0.85 -7.77 -8.21
C ILE A 157 -0.63 -7.54 -7.94
N THR A 158 -0.93 -6.62 -7.02
CA THR A 158 -2.29 -6.20 -6.74
C THR A 158 -2.88 -5.36 -7.88
N GLY A 159 -4.15 -5.63 -8.19
CA GLY A 159 -4.96 -4.80 -9.06
C GLY A 159 -5.35 -3.47 -8.40
N GLU A 160 -6.24 -2.74 -9.05
CA GLU A 160 -6.75 -1.46 -8.54
C GLU A 160 -7.53 -1.61 -7.22
N ASP A 161 -8.21 -2.74 -7.04
CA ASP A 161 -8.96 -3.08 -5.84
C ASP A 161 -8.09 -3.56 -4.66
N GLY A 162 -6.76 -3.54 -4.83
CA GLY A 162 -5.81 -4.04 -3.84
C GLY A 162 -5.78 -5.56 -3.73
N ARG A 163 -6.39 -6.30 -4.65
CA ARG A 163 -6.42 -7.78 -4.63
C ARG A 163 -5.49 -8.37 -5.69
N ALA A 164 -4.94 -9.54 -5.37
CA ALA A 164 -4.22 -10.35 -6.36
C ALA A 164 -4.49 -11.84 -6.13
N VAL A 165 -4.67 -12.58 -7.21
CA VAL A 165 -4.86 -14.04 -7.17
C VAL A 165 -3.50 -14.72 -7.40
N PHE A 166 -3.25 -15.82 -6.69
CA PHE A 166 -2.13 -16.69 -7.01
C PHE A 166 -2.55 -17.74 -8.04
N THR A 167 -1.71 -17.92 -9.06
CA THR A 167 -1.91 -18.98 -10.08
C THR A 167 -1.85 -20.38 -9.48
N GLU A 168 -1.09 -20.54 -8.39
CA GLU A 168 -0.90 -21.82 -7.71
C GLU A 168 -1.27 -21.72 -6.24
N ARG A 169 -1.79 -22.81 -5.69
CA ARG A 169 -2.24 -22.88 -4.30
C ARG A 169 -1.05 -22.76 -3.34
N LEU A 170 -1.21 -21.93 -2.31
CA LEU A 170 -0.25 -21.74 -1.24
C LEU A 170 -0.24 -22.94 -0.28
N PRO A 171 0.90 -23.21 0.38
CA PRO A 171 0.96 -24.22 1.43
C PRO A 171 -0.03 -23.90 2.56
N ALA A 172 -0.52 -24.93 3.26
CA ALA A 172 -1.50 -24.76 4.33
C ALA A 172 -0.96 -23.96 5.54
N LYS A 173 0.35 -24.01 5.78
CA LYS A 173 1.02 -23.24 6.84
C LYS A 173 1.80 -22.10 6.20
N ILE A 174 1.26 -20.89 6.30
CA ILE A 174 1.91 -19.68 5.79
C ILE A 174 2.51 -18.79 6.89
N ASP A 175 2.31 -19.16 8.16
CA ASP A 175 2.73 -18.38 9.34
C ASP A 175 4.24 -18.10 9.39
N HIS A 176 5.03 -19.03 8.86
CA HIS A 176 6.49 -18.92 8.86
C HIS A 176 7.06 -18.19 7.64
N LEU A 177 6.23 -17.84 6.66
CA LEU A 177 6.67 -17.18 5.43
C LEU A 177 6.89 -15.70 5.69
N LYS A 178 7.99 -15.15 5.18
CA LYS A 178 8.18 -13.70 5.20
C LYS A 178 7.45 -13.11 4.02
N TRP A 179 6.54 -12.21 4.31
CA TRP A 179 5.83 -11.47 3.29
C TRP A 179 6.48 -10.11 3.11
N GLN A 180 6.73 -9.75 1.85
CA GLN A 180 7.36 -8.50 1.48
C GLN A 180 6.48 -7.73 0.51
N LEU A 181 6.39 -6.42 0.71
CA LEU A 181 5.76 -5.49 -0.23
C LEU A 181 6.82 -4.64 -0.90
N LYS A 182 6.57 -4.30 -2.17
CA LYS A 182 7.36 -3.32 -2.91
C LYS A 182 6.46 -2.49 -3.82
N PHE A 183 6.59 -1.18 -3.70
CA PHE A 183 5.88 -0.23 -4.55
C PHE A 183 6.56 -0.10 -5.92
N PRO A 184 5.81 0.20 -6.97
CA PRO A 184 6.40 0.45 -8.28
C PRO A 184 7.19 1.77 -8.27
N ASP A 185 8.35 1.77 -8.93
CA ASP A 185 9.11 2.99 -9.18
C ASP A 185 8.49 3.82 -10.29
N ALA A 186 7.97 3.13 -11.31
CA ALA A 186 7.26 3.71 -12.44
C ALA A 186 6.14 2.78 -12.92
N ILE A 187 5.05 3.40 -13.38
CA ILE A 187 3.89 2.74 -13.97
C ILE A 187 3.69 3.37 -15.35
N PHE A 188 3.50 2.53 -16.36
CA PHE A 188 3.23 2.95 -17.73
C PHE A 188 2.01 2.22 -18.25
N ASP A 189 1.10 2.97 -18.84
CA ASP A 189 -0.09 2.44 -19.49
C ASP A 189 0.11 2.48 -21.00
N LEU A 190 -0.03 1.32 -21.64
CA LEU A 190 0.01 1.18 -23.08
C LEU A 190 -1.39 0.86 -23.59
N ALA A 191 -2.00 1.85 -24.24
CA ALA A 191 -3.28 1.69 -24.90
C ALA A 191 -3.25 0.50 -25.88
N SER A 192 -4.35 -0.27 -25.92
CA SER A 192 -4.45 -1.44 -26.77
C SER A 192 -4.18 -1.06 -28.24
N LEU A 193 -3.20 -1.72 -28.84
CA LEU A 193 -2.85 -1.47 -30.23
C LEU A 193 -3.92 -2.13 -31.11
N LYS A 194 -4.70 -1.30 -31.81
CA LYS A 194 -5.71 -1.78 -32.76
C LYS A 194 -5.05 -2.72 -33.77
N TYR A 195 -5.53 -3.95 -33.79
CA TYR A 195 -5.13 -4.96 -34.77
C TYR A 195 -5.60 -4.54 -36.16
N ASP A 196 -4.67 -4.50 -37.11
CA ASP A 196 -4.97 -4.30 -38.53
C ASP A 196 -4.97 -5.68 -39.20
N PRO A 197 -6.15 -6.27 -39.50
CA PRO A 197 -6.25 -7.61 -40.08
C PRO A 197 -5.64 -7.72 -41.48
N GLU A 198 -5.33 -6.60 -42.14
CA GLU A 198 -4.72 -6.59 -43.47
C GLU A 198 -3.18 -6.72 -43.42
N LYS A 199 -2.55 -6.60 -42.23
CA LYS A 199 -1.10 -6.74 -42.06
C LYS A 199 -0.74 -8.01 -41.28
N VAL A 200 -0.14 -8.97 -41.99
CA VAL A 200 0.32 -10.26 -41.45
C VAL A 200 1.43 -10.10 -40.41
N GLU A 201 2.27 -9.07 -40.55
CA GLU A 201 3.29 -8.68 -39.59
C GLU A 201 3.16 -7.19 -39.31
N TYR A 202 3.08 -6.82 -38.03
CA TYR A 202 3.14 -5.44 -37.62
C TYR A 202 4.17 -5.26 -36.52
N GLU A 203 5.05 -4.32 -36.75
CA GLU A 203 6.04 -3.85 -35.80
C GLU A 203 5.70 -2.39 -35.47
N LYS A 204 5.52 -2.09 -34.18
CA LYS A 204 5.32 -0.71 -33.71
C LYS A 204 6.22 -0.46 -32.53
N GLU A 205 7.00 0.61 -32.60
CA GLU A 205 7.82 1.09 -31.51
C GLU A 205 7.20 2.35 -30.91
N VAL A 206 7.09 2.38 -29.59
CA VAL A 206 6.60 3.53 -28.82
C VAL A 206 7.56 3.77 -27.67
N THR A 207 7.89 5.03 -27.42
CA THR A 207 8.59 5.43 -26.19
C THR A 207 7.57 6.04 -25.24
N LEU A 208 7.48 5.50 -24.03
CA LEU A 208 6.60 6.00 -22.97
C LEU A 208 7.45 6.76 -21.95
N GLU A 209 6.91 7.87 -21.44
CA GLU A 209 7.58 8.76 -20.48
C GLU A 209 6.62 9.11 -19.34
N THR A 210 7.09 9.00 -18.09
CA THR A 210 6.35 9.46 -16.90
C THR A 210 6.68 10.90 -16.55
N ASP A 211 5.91 11.51 -15.64
CA ASP A 211 6.19 12.84 -15.08
C ASP A 211 7.54 12.92 -14.35
N ARG A 212 8.07 11.77 -13.90
CA ARG A 212 9.38 11.66 -13.24
C ARG A 212 10.53 11.50 -14.25
N LYS A 213 10.25 11.60 -15.55
CA LYS A 213 11.21 11.40 -16.66
C LYS A 213 11.76 9.96 -16.70
N ASP A 214 10.98 8.99 -16.22
CA ASP A 214 11.24 7.57 -16.47
C ASP A 214 10.88 7.28 -17.92
N LYS A 215 11.75 6.59 -18.65
CA LYS A 215 11.55 6.30 -20.07
C LYS A 215 11.70 4.82 -20.32
N ILE A 216 10.71 4.26 -20.99
CA ILE A 216 10.81 2.91 -21.55
C ILE A 216 10.53 2.95 -23.04
N ARG A 217 11.27 2.13 -23.78
CA ARG A 217 10.98 1.81 -25.16
C ARG A 217 10.22 0.50 -25.20
N VAL A 218 9.06 0.52 -25.84
CA VAL A 218 8.21 -0.63 -26.03
C VAL A 218 8.13 -0.92 -27.51
N LYS A 219 8.66 -2.07 -27.93
CA LYS A 219 8.59 -2.57 -29.28
C LYS A 219 7.58 -3.72 -29.33
N PHE A 220 6.49 -3.51 -30.03
CA PHE A 220 5.44 -4.49 -30.22
C PHE A 220 5.64 -5.22 -31.54
N GLN A 221 5.60 -6.55 -31.53
CA GLN A 221 5.69 -7.41 -32.70
C GLN A 221 4.49 -8.36 -32.74
N GLY A 222 3.66 -8.27 -33.78
CA GLY A 222 2.66 -9.30 -34.09
C GLY A 222 3.24 -10.34 -35.05
N LYS A 223 3.30 -11.61 -34.62
CA LYS A 223 3.71 -12.76 -35.45
C LYS A 223 2.53 -13.74 -35.58
N THR A 224 2.60 -14.64 -36.55
CA THR A 224 1.58 -15.67 -36.83
C THR A 224 1.24 -16.57 -35.64
N GLU A 225 2.18 -16.73 -34.69
CA GLU A 225 2.03 -17.57 -33.49
C GLU A 225 1.65 -16.80 -32.22
N GLY A 226 1.55 -15.46 -32.27
CA GLY A 226 1.22 -14.65 -31.11
C GLY A 226 1.77 -13.22 -31.17
N LYS A 227 1.46 -12.44 -30.14
CA LYS A 227 1.94 -11.06 -29.99
C LYS A 227 3.07 -11.04 -28.95
N GLN A 228 4.14 -10.34 -29.27
CA GLN A 228 5.32 -10.20 -28.40
C GLN A 228 5.57 -8.72 -28.11
N ILE A 229 5.89 -8.41 -26.87
CA ILE A 229 6.28 -7.07 -26.44
C ILE A 229 7.71 -7.11 -25.93
N GLU A 230 8.56 -6.34 -26.57
CA GLU A 230 9.94 -6.10 -26.17
C GLU A 230 10.01 -4.77 -25.40
N ILE A 231 10.56 -4.80 -24.20
CA ILE A 231 10.69 -3.64 -23.33
C ILE A 231 12.16 -3.40 -23.04
N ALA A 232 12.61 -2.18 -23.30
CA ALA A 232 13.93 -1.69 -22.91
C ALA A 232 13.76 -0.47 -22.00
N VAL A 233 14.38 -0.51 -20.82
CA VAL A 233 14.38 0.62 -19.89
C VAL A 233 15.48 1.59 -20.34
N LEU A 234 15.09 2.82 -20.68
CA LEU A 234 16.01 3.85 -21.18
C LEU A 234 16.50 4.76 -20.04
N SER A 235 15.61 5.12 -19.12
CA SER A 235 15.95 5.88 -17.92
C SER A 235 14.97 5.61 -16.78
N LEU A 236 15.47 5.68 -15.56
CA LEU A 236 14.70 5.58 -14.32
C LEU A 236 15.13 6.72 -13.39
N GLU A 237 14.17 7.41 -12.78
CA GLU A 237 14.33 8.65 -12.02
C GLU A 237 15.09 9.74 -12.81
N GLY A 238 14.89 9.77 -14.13
CA GLY A 238 15.61 10.66 -15.04
C GLY A 238 17.10 10.33 -15.24
N LYS A 239 17.59 9.19 -14.73
CA LYS A 239 18.97 8.72 -14.90
C LYS A 239 19.02 7.55 -15.89
N PRO A 240 19.99 7.53 -16.83
CA PRO A 240 20.18 6.41 -17.76
C PRO A 240 20.83 5.20 -17.09
N GLU A 241 21.49 5.38 -15.94
CA GLU A 241 22.13 4.32 -15.19
C GLU A 241 21.24 3.85 -14.04
N PHE A 242 20.90 2.57 -14.07
CA PHE A 242 20.10 1.90 -13.05
C PHE A 242 20.62 0.48 -12.79
N ASN A 243 20.25 -0.09 -11.64
CA ASN A 243 20.64 -1.44 -11.26
C ASN A 243 19.78 -2.49 -11.98
N THR A 244 19.65 -3.70 -11.41
CA THR A 244 18.66 -4.65 -11.90
C THR A 244 17.27 -4.13 -11.60
N VAL A 245 16.41 -4.04 -12.62
CA VAL A 245 15.01 -3.65 -12.49
C VAL A 245 14.14 -4.85 -12.86
N LYS A 246 13.14 -5.13 -12.04
CA LYS A 246 12.09 -6.09 -12.37
C LYS A 246 11.00 -5.38 -13.15
N ILE A 247 10.77 -5.82 -14.37
CA ILE A 247 9.65 -5.40 -15.20
C ILE A 247 8.52 -6.40 -14.99
N ALA A 248 7.35 -5.87 -14.67
CA ALA A 248 6.11 -6.63 -14.69
C ALA A 248 5.17 -6.13 -15.78
N VAL A 249 4.66 -7.06 -16.57
CA VAL A 249 3.65 -6.80 -17.60
C VAL A 249 2.36 -7.48 -17.19
N SER A 250 1.29 -6.69 -17.08
CA SER A 250 -0.07 -7.19 -16.80
C SER A 250 -0.95 -7.03 -18.03
N CYS A 251 -1.63 -8.11 -18.40
CA CYS A 251 -2.66 -8.13 -19.45
C CYS A 251 -3.77 -9.09 -19.01
N GLU A 252 -5.02 -8.63 -18.99
CA GLU A 252 -6.20 -9.44 -18.60
C GLU A 252 -6.01 -10.17 -17.25
N GLY A 253 -5.47 -9.48 -16.26
CA GLY A 253 -5.22 -10.04 -14.91
C GLY A 253 -4.06 -11.03 -14.82
N LYS A 254 -3.37 -11.36 -15.92
CA LYS A 254 -2.16 -12.20 -15.90
C LYS A 254 -0.91 -11.34 -15.82
N ASN A 255 -0.03 -11.70 -14.89
CA ASN A 255 1.23 -11.00 -14.63
C ASN A 255 2.41 -11.85 -15.13
N GLN A 256 3.32 -11.21 -15.87
CA GLN A 256 4.61 -11.79 -16.23
C GLN A 256 5.74 -10.92 -15.68
N PHE A 257 6.82 -11.56 -15.23
CA PHE A 257 7.94 -10.88 -14.58
C PHE A 257 9.25 -11.22 -15.29
N LYS A 258 10.06 -10.20 -15.59
CA LYS A 258 11.45 -10.39 -16.02
C LYS A 258 12.34 -9.36 -15.36
N ASN A 259 13.55 -9.79 -15.00
CA ASN A 259 14.59 -8.87 -14.53
C ASN A 259 15.39 -8.38 -15.75
N VAL A 260 15.72 -7.10 -15.77
CA VAL A 260 16.50 -6.45 -16.81
C VAL A 260 17.65 -5.68 -16.16
N ARG A 261 18.82 -5.70 -16.78
CA ARG A 261 19.94 -4.81 -16.42
C ARG A 261 20.10 -3.71 -17.47
N ASN A 262 20.90 -2.70 -17.14
CA ASN A 262 21.08 -1.52 -17.99
C ASN A 262 21.34 -1.92 -19.47
N ALA A 263 20.59 -1.29 -20.39
CA ALA A 263 20.59 -1.50 -21.84
C ALA A 263 20.13 -2.88 -22.36
N GLU A 264 19.67 -3.80 -21.50
CA GLU A 264 19.06 -5.05 -21.96
C GLU A 264 17.61 -4.84 -22.41
N THR A 265 17.17 -5.66 -23.36
CA THR A 265 15.76 -5.73 -23.80
C THR A 265 15.18 -7.07 -23.36
N VAL A 266 13.96 -7.04 -22.81
CA VAL A 266 13.25 -8.25 -22.40
C VAL A 266 11.95 -8.42 -23.18
N SER A 267 11.67 -9.65 -23.57
CA SER A 267 10.47 -9.99 -24.35
C SER A 267 9.39 -10.62 -23.49
N PHE A 268 8.14 -10.24 -23.69
CA PHE A 268 6.95 -10.81 -23.05
C PHE A 268 5.99 -11.31 -24.11
N GLU A 269 5.35 -12.44 -23.86
CA GLU A 269 4.30 -12.97 -24.74
C GLU A 269 2.94 -12.45 -24.29
N VAL A 270 2.20 -11.80 -25.17
CA VAL A 270 0.87 -11.26 -24.84
C VAL A 270 -0.16 -11.98 -25.70
N LYS A 271 -1.10 -12.66 -25.06
CA LYS A 271 -2.24 -13.25 -25.78
C LYS A 271 -3.25 -12.13 -26.00
N GLU A 272 -3.67 -11.95 -27.26
CA GLU A 272 -4.70 -11.02 -27.73
C GLU A 272 -5.07 -9.88 -26.74
N PRO A 273 -4.28 -8.79 -26.65
CA PRO A 273 -4.62 -7.67 -25.79
C PRO A 273 -5.86 -6.97 -26.33
N LEU A 274 -7.03 -7.42 -25.88
CA LEU A 274 -8.29 -6.69 -26.05
C LEU A 274 -8.32 -5.48 -25.11
N GLU A 275 -7.59 -5.57 -24.00
CA GLU A 275 -7.48 -4.58 -22.93
C GLU A 275 -6.14 -3.82 -22.92
N GLU A 276 -6.07 -2.83 -22.03
CA GLU A 276 -4.88 -2.03 -21.74
C GLU A 276 -3.75 -2.89 -21.17
N ILE A 277 -2.53 -2.68 -21.68
CA ILE A 277 -1.33 -3.36 -21.17
C ILE A 277 -0.67 -2.43 -20.16
N ARG A 278 -0.50 -2.89 -18.92
CA ARG A 278 0.20 -2.12 -17.89
C ARG A 278 1.60 -2.66 -17.65
N ILE A 279 2.57 -1.76 -17.68
CA ILE A 279 3.99 -2.05 -17.48
C ILE A 279 4.43 -1.36 -16.19
N ARG A 280 5.01 -2.13 -15.26
CA ARG A 280 5.47 -1.63 -13.96
C ARG A 280 6.93 -1.96 -13.74
N LEU A 281 7.67 -1.01 -13.19
CA LEU A 281 9.10 -1.16 -12.88
C LEU A 281 9.29 -1.22 -11.37
N TYR A 282 10.13 -2.15 -10.92
CA TYR A 282 10.52 -2.32 -9.52
C TYR A 282 12.05 -2.53 -9.43
N GLN A 283 12.80 -1.56 -8.92
CA GLN A 283 14.28 -1.59 -8.80
C GLN A 283 14.72 -2.21 -7.48
#